data_AF-A0A535L2J4-F1
#
_entry.id   AF-A0A535L2J4-F1
#
_cell.length_a   1.000
_cell.length_b   1.000
_cell.length_c   1.000
_cell.angle_alpha   90.00
_cell.angle_beta   90.00
_cell.angle_gamma   90.00
#
_symmetry.space_group_name_H-M   'P 1'
#
loop_
_entity.id
_entity.type
_entity.pdbx_description
1 polymer ?
#
loop_
_entity_poly.entity_id
_entity_poly.type
_entity_poly.pdbx_seq_one_letter_code
_entity_poly.pdbx_strand_id
1 'polypeptide(L)' 'MLRWRWLWLAAGFAVLLFGTVLVFMAFDRDSHSASDTLRPFVITMAPVWAIAIAGAIAVVHRPDSKDQP' A
#
# COMPACT_ATOMS: atom_id res chain seq x y z
N MET A 1 -2.57 22.97 5.29
CA MET A 1 -3.13 21.81 4.55
C MET A 1 -2.20 20.59 4.55
N LEU A 2 -0.88 20.77 4.65
CA LEU A 2 0.12 19.69 4.62
C LEU A 2 -0.08 18.57 5.66
N ARG A 3 -0.40 18.88 6.92
CA ARG A 3 -0.58 17.89 8.00
C ARG A 3 -1.70 16.87 7.74
N TRP A 4 -2.79 17.30 7.09
CA TRP A 4 -3.94 16.42 6.83
C TRP A 4 -3.65 15.42 5.71
N ARG A 5 -2.91 15.84 4.67
CA ARG A 5 -2.45 14.96 3.58
C ARG A 5 -1.60 13.80 4.13
N TRP A 6 -0.67 14.10 5.03
CA TRP A 6 0.16 13.08 5.67
C TRP A 6 -0.62 12.15 6.60
N LEU A 7 -1.62 12.65 7.31
CA LEU A 7 -2.50 11.81 8.13
C LEU A 7 -3.28 10.80 7.28
N TRP A 8 -3.85 11.23 6.15
CA TRP A 8 -4.55 10.30 5.24
C TRP A 8 -3.61 9.30 4.59
N LEU A 9 -2.40 9.72 4.19
CA LEU A 9 -1.39 8.80 3.67
C LEU A 9 -1.01 7.75 4.72
N ALA A 10 -0.73 8.17 5.95
CA ALA A 10 -0.40 7.26 7.04
C ALA A 10 -1.54 6.27 7.33
N ALA A 11 -2.79 6.75 7.39
CA ALA A 11 -3.96 5.90 7.58
C ALA A 11 -4.12 4.90 6.42
N GLY A 12 -3.96 5.34 5.16
CA GLY A 12 -4.02 4.47 3.99
C GLY A 12 -2.94 3.39 4.00
N PHE A 13 -1.69 3.74 4.34
CA PHE A 13 -0.60 2.78 4.48
C PHE A 13 -0.84 1.80 5.64
N ALA A 14 -1.41 2.25 6.75
CA ALA A 14 -1.76 1.37 7.87
C ALA A 14 -2.81 0.32 7.46
N VAL A 15 -3.84 0.72 6.72
CA VAL A 15 -4.84 -0.20 6.15
C VAL A 15 -4.20 -1.16 5.16
N LEU A 16 -3.31 -0.67 4.28
CA LEU A 16 -2.61 -1.50 3.31
C LEU A 16 -1.72 -2.55 3.99
N LEU A 17 -0.99 -2.18 5.04
CA LEU A 17 -0.18 -3.11 5.84
C LEU A 17 -1.05 -4.16 6.53
N PHE A 18 -2.14 -3.73 7.16
CA PHE A 18 -3.08 -4.64 7.81
C PHE A 18 -3.66 -5.64 6.81
N GLY A 19 -4.12 -5.18 5.65
CA GLY A 19 -4.60 -6.04 4.56
C GLY A 19 -3.52 -6.98 4.03
N THR A 20 -2.28 -6.51 3.91
CA THR A 20 -1.13 -7.33 3.49
C THR A 20 -0.94 -8.51 4.45
N VAL A 21 -1.00 -8.27 5.77
CA VAL A 21 -0.88 -9.33 6.78
C VAL A 21 -2.06 -10.31 6.71
N LEU A 22 -3.29 -9.81 6.53
CA LEU A 22 -4.46 -10.68 6.37
C LEU A 22 -4.35 -11.60 5.15
N VAL A 23 -3.89 -11.08 4.02
CA VAL A 23 -3.71 -11.87 2.79
C VAL A 23 -2.56 -12.86 2.94
N PHE A 24 -1.46 -12.48 3.60
CA PHE A 24 -0.39 -13.42 3.92
C PHE A 24 -0.93 -14.60 4.74
N MET A 25 -1.66 -14.32 5.83
CA MET A 25 -2.28 -15.37 6.64
C MET A 25 -3.30 -16.21 5.86
N ALA A 26 -3.99 -15.63 4.88
CA ALA A 26 -4.92 -16.38 4.04
C ALA A 26 -4.18 -17.38 3.14
N PHE A 27 -3.03 -17.01 2.57
CA PHE A 27 -2.21 -17.94 1.79
C PHE A 27 -1.45 -18.94 2.64
N ASP A 28 -1.07 -18.57 3.87
CA ASP A 28 -0.28 -19.42 4.77
C ASP A 28 -1.11 -20.53 5.45
N ARG A 29 -2.45 -20.40 5.48
CA ARG A 29 -3.33 -21.36 6.18
C ARG A 29 -3.27 -22.79 5.65
N ASP A 30 -3.07 -22.97 4.34
CA ASP A 30 -3.10 -24.28 3.67
C ASP A 30 -1.75 -24.64 3.00
N SER A 31 -0.69 -23.88 3.29
CA SER A 31 0.62 -24.04 2.66
C SER A 31 1.48 -25.11 3.33
N HIS A 32 2.13 -25.95 2.50
CA HIS A 32 3.05 -27.01 2.96
C HIS A 32 4.53 -26.58 2.91
N SER A 33 4.83 -25.41 2.37
CA SER A 33 6.17 -24.84 2.30
C SER A 33 6.11 -23.31 2.22
N ALA A 34 7.19 -22.64 2.65
CA ALA A 34 7.27 -21.18 2.58
C ALA A 34 7.18 -20.64 1.14
N SER A 35 7.65 -21.41 0.16
CA SER A 35 7.57 -21.05 -1.27
C SER A 35 6.13 -21.04 -1.76
N ASP A 36 5.28 -21.95 -1.27
CA ASP A 36 3.86 -22.03 -1.64
C ASP A 36 3.05 -20.86 -1.08
N THR A 37 3.48 -20.27 0.05
CA THR A 37 2.91 -19.02 0.58
C THR A 37 3.45 -17.80 -0.17
N LEU A 38 4.79 -17.70 -0.30
CA LEU A 38 5.46 -16.50 -0.83
C LEU A 38 5.16 -16.24 -2.30
N ARG A 39 5.10 -17.29 -3.13
CA ARG A 39 4.89 -17.14 -4.57
C ARG A 39 3.56 -16.44 -4.91
N PRO A 40 2.39 -16.95 -4.48
CA PRO A 40 1.12 -16.27 -4.73
C PRO A 40 1.01 -14.93 -3.96
N PHE A 41 1.58 -14.85 -2.76
CA PHE A 41 1.58 -13.60 -1.98
C PHE A 41 2.30 -12.45 -2.71
N VAL A 42 3.52 -12.68 -3.18
CA VAL A 42 4.30 -11.63 -3.87
C VAL A 42 3.64 -11.24 -5.19
N ILE A 43 3.14 -12.21 -5.96
CA ILE A 43 2.45 -11.95 -7.23
C ILE A 43 1.23 -11.06 -7.03
N THR A 44 0.50 -11.23 -5.93
CA THR A 44 -0.70 -10.43 -5.63
C THR A 44 -0.39 -9.09 -4.98
N MET A 45 0.57 -9.04 -4.03
CA MET A 45 0.84 -7.83 -3.26
C MET A 45 1.80 -6.86 -3.96
N ALA A 46 2.76 -7.33 -4.74
CA ALA A 46 3.71 -6.44 -5.41
C ALA A 46 3.03 -5.42 -6.34
N PRO A 47 2.03 -5.80 -7.18
CA PRO A 47 1.27 -4.84 -7.97
C PRO A 47 0.50 -3.81 -7.12
N VAL A 48 -0.10 -4.25 -6.01
CA VAL A 48 -0.88 -3.38 -5.11
C VAL A 48 0.03 -2.33 -4.48
N TRP A 49 1.21 -2.73 -4.00
CA TRP A 49 2.20 -1.81 -3.44
C TRP A 49 2.77 -0.84 -4.49
N ALA A 50 3.00 -1.30 -5.72
CA ALA A 50 3.44 -0.42 -6.81
C ALA A 50 2.43 0.71 -7.06
N ILE A 51 1.13 0.39 -7.11
CA ILE A 51 0.06 1.38 -7.30
C ILE A 51 -0.03 2.31 -6.09
N ALA A 52 0.03 1.77 -4.86
CA ALA A 52 -0.05 2.58 -3.64
C ALA A 52 1.11 3.59 -3.55
N ILE A 53 2.34 3.17 -3.88
CA ILE A 53 3.51 4.05 -3.90
C ILE A 53 3.37 5.11 -4.99
N ALA A 54 2.98 4.73 -6.22
CA ALA A 54 2.77 5.70 -7.30
C ALA A 54 1.71 6.75 -6.93
N GLY A 55 0.61 6.31 -6.31
CA GLY A 55 -0.44 7.18 -5.78
C GLY A 55 0.08 8.11 -4.67
N ALA A 56 0.87 7.59 -3.73
CA ALA A 56 1.47 8.40 -2.67
C ALA A 56 2.41 9.46 -3.23
N ILE A 57 3.25 9.11 -4.21
CA ILE A 57 4.14 10.05 -4.92
C ILE A 57 3.31 11.16 -5.58
N ALA A 58 2.23 10.81 -6.28
CA ALA A 58 1.35 11.78 -6.91
C ALA A 58 0.65 12.71 -5.90
N VAL A 59 0.22 12.18 -4.76
CA VAL A 59 -0.37 12.97 -3.67
C VAL A 59 0.66 13.90 -3.04
N VAL A 60 1.91 13.49 -2.87
CA VAL A 60 2.97 14.33 -2.30
C VAL A 60 3.39 15.44 -3.26
N HIS A 61 3.56 15.13 -4.55
CA HIS A 61 4.05 16.08 -5.55
C HIS A 61 2.98 17.01 -6.14
N ARG A 62 1.71 16.92 -5.71
CA ARG A 62 0.66 17.81 -6.19
C ARG A 62 0.96 19.26 -5.75
N PRO A 63 1.18 20.22 -6.68
CA PRO A 63 1.38 21.63 -6.35
C PRO A 63 0.09 22.20 -5.77
N ASP A 64 0.20 22.95 -4.67
CA ASP A 64 -0.96 23.61 -4.05
C ASP A 64 -1.47 24.68 -5.05
N SER A 65 -2.68 24.50 -5.56
CA SER A 65 -3.33 25.36 -6.57
C SER A 65 -3.67 26.78 -6.07
N LYS A 66 -3.05 27.23 -4.98
CA LYS A 66 -3.28 28.55 -4.37
C LYS A 66 -2.29 29.64 -4.80
N ASP A 67 -1.27 29.30 -5.60
CA ASP A 67 -0.25 30.24 -6.07
C ASP A 67 -0.42 30.63 -7.55
N GLN A 68 -1.63 30.55 -8.10
CA GLN A 68 -1.91 31.07 -9.44
C GLN A 68 -2.40 32.53 -9.33
N PRO A 69 -1.66 33.51 -9.86
CA PRO A 69 -1.94 34.95 -9.72
C PRO A 69 -3.20 35.39 -10.48
#